data_AF-A0A060ZQF6-F1
#
_entry.id   AF-A0A060ZQF6-F1
#
_cell.length_a   1.000
_cell.length_b   1.000
_cell.length_c   1.000
_cell.angle_alpha   90.00
_cell.angle_beta   90.00
_cell.angle_gamma   90.00
#
_symmetry.space_group_name_H-M   'P 1'
#
loop_
_entity.id
_entity.type
_entity.pdbx_description
1 polymer ?
#
loop_
_entity_poly.entity_id
_entity_poly.type
_entity_poly.pdbx_seq_one_letter_code
_entity_poly.pdbx_strand_id
1 'polypeptide(L)'
;MQEIVPLVQSGGDLTPVLTVPNWDRVPWLEETRACVLNLEQRASPRLFSTHYHYNMMPASFFTVKPKVIYVMRNPKDVFTSSYHYYGMASFLVQPGTQDQFLQKFLNGKGLVFFLVFQLLQTF
;
A
#
# COMPACT_ATOMS: atom_id res chain seq x y z
N MET A 1 8.61 2.93 -1.19
CA MET A 1 8.01 4.25 -1.51
C MET A 1 7.50 4.99 -0.29
N GLN A 2 6.88 4.31 0.68
CA GLN A 2 6.40 4.92 1.94
C GLN A 2 7.48 5.64 2.77
N GLU A 3 8.77 5.38 2.55
CA GLU A 3 9.87 6.15 3.16
C GLU A 3 10.31 7.35 2.30
N ILE A 4 10.47 7.13 1.00
CA ILE A 4 11.01 8.14 0.08
C ILE A 4 10.05 9.33 -0.06
N VAL A 5 8.74 9.09 -0.23
CA VAL A 5 7.78 10.17 -0.49
C VAL A 5 7.63 11.12 0.71
N PRO A 6 7.47 10.63 1.97
CA PRO A 6 7.47 11.52 3.13
C PRO A 6 8.75 12.33 3.28
N LEU A 7 9.92 11.73 3.00
CA LEU A 7 11.20 12.46 3.06
C LEU A 7 11.23 13.61 2.06
N VAL A 8 10.85 13.36 0.81
CA VAL A 8 10.77 14.41 -0.21
C VAL A 8 9.77 15.49 0.20
N GLN A 9 8.60 15.11 0.76
CA GLN A 9 7.59 16.06 1.22
C GLN A 9 8.07 16.92 2.40
N SER A 10 8.85 16.35 3.31
CA SER A 10 9.41 17.05 4.47
C SER A 10 10.66 17.90 4.15
N GLY A 11 11.05 18.01 2.88
CA GLY A 11 12.26 18.74 2.49
C GLY A 11 13.56 18.05 2.93
N GLY A 12 13.52 16.74 3.19
CA GLY A 12 14.66 15.96 3.68
C GLY A 12 14.79 15.87 5.21
N ASP A 13 13.81 16.35 5.98
CA ASP A 13 13.79 16.15 7.43
C ASP A 13 13.53 14.68 7.78
N LEU A 14 14.49 14.07 8.48
CA LEU A 14 14.43 12.67 8.89
C LEU A 14 13.57 12.46 10.15
N THR A 15 13.23 13.52 10.88
CA THR A 15 12.54 13.45 12.17
C THR A 15 11.23 12.64 12.08
N PRO A 16 10.32 12.88 11.12
CA PRO A 16 9.08 12.10 11.01
C PRO A 16 9.32 10.65 10.59
N VAL A 17 10.43 10.39 9.89
CA VAL A 17 10.81 9.05 9.44
C VAL A 17 11.32 8.17 10.58
N LEU A 18 12.04 8.78 11.52
CA LEU A 18 12.64 8.09 12.64
C LEU A 18 11.69 7.95 13.85
N THR A 19 10.69 8.83 13.96
CA THR A 19 9.81 8.90 15.14
C THR A 19 8.44 8.28 14.95
N VAL A 20 7.90 8.31 13.72
CA VAL A 20 6.55 7.83 13.42
C VAL A 20 6.66 6.53 12.62
N PRO A 21 5.94 5.45 12.99
CA PRO A 21 5.88 4.23 12.19
C PRO A 21 5.38 4.51 10.76
N ASN A 22 5.89 3.74 9.79
CA ASN A 22 5.57 3.94 8.38
C ASN A 22 4.06 3.85 8.08
N TRP A 23 3.34 2.93 8.73
CA TRP A 23 1.90 2.73 8.58
C TRP A 23 1.04 3.83 9.21
N ASP A 24 1.56 4.60 10.16
CA ASP A 24 0.84 5.78 10.69
C ASP A 24 1.17 7.03 9.87
N ARG A 25 2.40 7.10 9.36
CA ARG A 25 2.85 8.18 8.47
C ARG A 25 2.13 8.13 7.13
N VAL A 26 2.06 6.96 6.52
CA VAL A 26 1.39 6.69 5.24
C VAL A 26 0.47 5.47 5.41
N PRO A 27 -0.75 5.68 5.93
CA PRO A 27 -1.67 4.58 6.21
C PRO A 27 -2.19 3.91 4.94
N TRP A 28 -2.43 2.60 5.07
CA TRP A 28 -3.04 1.77 4.04
C TRP A 28 -4.55 1.96 4.04
N LEU A 29 -5.16 2.20 2.88
CA LEU A 29 -6.62 2.43 2.77
C LEU A 29 -7.46 1.17 3.03
N GLU A 30 -6.90 0.00 2.74
CA GLU A 30 -7.53 -1.31 2.92
C GLU A 30 -7.43 -1.86 4.35
N GLU A 31 -6.69 -1.20 5.23
CA GLU A 31 -6.46 -1.66 6.59
C GLU A 31 -7.51 -1.05 7.54
N THR A 32 -8.00 -1.84 8.49
CA THR A 32 -9.15 -1.46 9.33
C THR A 32 -8.90 -0.19 10.16
N ARG A 33 -7.65 0.15 10.49
CA ARG A 33 -7.32 1.39 11.20
C ARG A 33 -7.55 2.62 10.34
N ALA A 34 -7.65 2.52 9.01
CA ALA A 34 -8.05 3.65 8.17
C ALA A 34 -9.38 4.27 8.62
N CYS A 35 -10.33 3.45 9.07
CA CYS A 35 -11.61 3.91 9.61
C CYS A 35 -11.49 4.58 10.99
N VAL A 36 -10.43 4.27 11.75
CA VAL A 36 -10.19 4.79 13.11
C VAL A 36 -9.31 6.04 13.11
N LEU A 37 -8.46 6.18 12.09
CA LEU A 37 -7.44 7.25 11.99
C LEU A 37 -7.99 8.60 11.49
N ASN A 38 -9.32 8.74 11.33
CA ASN A 38 -9.97 9.97 10.83
C ASN A 38 -9.19 10.61 9.67
N LEU A 39 -8.88 9.82 8.64
CA LEU A 39 -7.97 10.22 7.55
C LEU A 39 -8.37 11.53 6.86
N GLU A 40 -9.65 11.86 6.88
CA GLU A 40 -10.20 13.11 6.34
C GLU A 40 -9.70 14.36 7.08
N GLN A 41 -9.44 14.26 8.39
CA GLN A 41 -9.02 15.37 9.25
C GLN A 41 -7.51 15.66 9.20
N ARG A 42 -6.73 14.83 8.51
CA ARG A 42 -5.27 15.03 8.38
C ARG A 42 -4.97 16.30 7.58
N ALA A 43 -3.97 17.06 8.03
CA ALA A 43 -3.52 18.25 7.32
C ALA A 43 -2.96 17.90 5.92
N SER A 44 -3.23 18.77 4.94
CA SER A 44 -2.61 18.71 3.61
C SER A 44 -1.10 19.02 3.71
N PRO A 45 -0.24 18.38 2.90
CA PRO A 45 -0.54 17.33 1.92
C PRO A 45 -0.74 15.96 2.58
N ARG A 46 -1.82 15.26 2.20
CA ARG A 46 -2.14 13.92 2.74
C ARG A 46 -1.50 12.82 1.90
N LEU A 47 -0.88 11.86 2.59
CA LEU A 47 -0.24 10.70 2.00
C LEU A 47 -0.99 9.42 2.39
N PHE A 48 -1.36 8.62 1.40
CA PHE A 48 -1.96 7.30 1.60
C PHE A 48 -1.26 6.25 0.76
N SER A 49 -1.34 4.99 1.18
CA SER A 49 -0.94 3.84 0.38
C SER A 49 -2.15 2.93 0.14
N THR A 50 -2.20 2.26 -1.02
CA THR A 50 -3.19 1.21 -1.23
C THR A 50 -2.77 0.18 -2.27
N HIS A 51 -3.22 -1.06 -2.08
CA HIS A 51 -3.20 -2.14 -3.08
C HIS A 51 -4.45 -2.21 -3.96
N TYR A 52 -5.40 -1.29 -3.82
CA TYR A 52 -6.58 -1.27 -4.67
C TYR A 52 -6.24 -1.05 -6.14
N HIS A 53 -7.00 -1.73 -6.99
CA HIS A 53 -6.95 -1.50 -8.43
C HIS A 53 -7.61 -0.14 -8.73
N TYR A 54 -7.17 0.49 -9.81
CA TYR A 54 -7.71 1.79 -10.26
C TYR A 54 -9.26 1.80 -10.31
N ASN A 55 -9.86 0.70 -10.78
CA ASN A 55 -11.31 0.57 -10.91
C ASN A 55 -12.06 0.35 -9.59
N MET A 56 -11.35 0.10 -8.48
CA MET A 56 -11.92 -0.06 -7.14
C MET A 56 -11.94 1.26 -6.35
N MET A 57 -11.36 2.33 -6.91
CA MET A 57 -11.32 3.63 -6.24
C MET A 57 -12.71 4.30 -6.21
N PRO A 58 -13.02 5.09 -5.17
CA PRO A 58 -14.30 5.78 -5.06
C PRO A 58 -14.47 6.83 -6.16
N ALA A 59 -15.72 7.17 -6.50
CA ALA A 59 -16.04 8.15 -7.54
C ALA A 59 -15.30 9.49 -7.37
N SER A 60 -15.14 9.94 -6.11
CA SER A 60 -14.44 11.17 -5.74
C SER A 60 -12.98 11.19 -6.21
N PHE A 61 -12.32 10.03 -6.27
CA PHE A 61 -10.94 9.92 -6.75
C PHE A 61 -10.81 10.36 -8.21
N PHE A 62 -11.78 10.02 -9.06
CA PHE A 62 -11.77 10.39 -10.48
C PHE A 62 -12.10 11.87 -10.72
N THR A 63 -12.83 12.49 -9.79
CA THR A 63 -13.12 13.93 -9.81
C THR A 63 -11.91 14.76 -9.34
N VAL A 64 -11.34 14.39 -8.18
CA VAL A 64 -10.25 15.12 -7.53
C VAL A 64 -8.92 14.93 -8.26
N LYS A 65 -8.69 13.76 -8.88
CA LYS A 65 -7.48 13.40 -9.61
C LYS A 65 -6.20 13.66 -8.79
N PRO A 66 -6.03 13.01 -7.62
CA PRO A 66 -4.83 13.18 -6.81
C PRO A 66 -3.58 12.69 -7.56
N LYS A 67 -2.40 13.11 -7.11
CA LYS A 67 -1.16 12.58 -7.68
C LYS A 67 -0.97 11.14 -7.21
N VAL A 68 -0.64 10.27 -8.15
CA VAL A 68 -0.47 8.83 -7.94
C VAL A 68 0.95 8.45 -8.30
N ILE A 69 1.63 7.77 -7.38
CA ILE A 69 2.85 7.03 -7.70
C ILE A 69 2.52 5.55 -7.71
N TYR A 70 2.77 4.90 -8.85
CA TYR A 70 2.49 3.50 -9.07
C TYR A 70 3.79 2.69 -9.11
N VAL A 71 3.87 1.63 -8.31
CA VAL A 71 5.06 0.79 -8.21
C VAL A 71 4.77 -0.57 -8.84
N MET A 72 5.59 -0.96 -9.81
CA MET A 72 5.59 -2.30 -10.39
C MET A 72 6.92 -3.00 -10.11
N ARG A 73 6.85 -4.33 -9.99
CA ARG A 73 8.02 -5.21 -9.84
C ARG A 73 7.85 -6.42 -10.76
N ASN A 74 8.96 -7.06 -11.13
CA ASN A 74 8.94 -8.31 -11.88
C ASN A 74 8.01 -9.34 -11.19
N PRO A 75 7.01 -9.91 -11.89
CA PRO A 75 6.03 -10.80 -11.28
C PRO A 75 6.64 -12.07 -10.66
N LYS A 76 7.79 -12.55 -11.16
CA LYS A 76 8.50 -13.71 -10.58
C LYS A 76 9.04 -13.39 -9.17
N ASP A 77 9.53 -12.17 -8.99
CA ASP A 77 10.03 -11.71 -7.69
C ASP A 77 8.86 -11.41 -6.73
N VAL A 78 7.77 -10.86 -7.26
CA VAL A 78 6.53 -10.64 -6.49
C VAL A 78 5.98 -11.95 -5.97
N PHE A 79 5.94 -13.00 -6.81
CA PHE A 79 5.53 -14.34 -6.42
C PHE A 79 6.37 -14.87 -5.25
N THR A 80 7.70 -14.85 -5.40
CA THR A 80 8.64 -15.33 -4.38
C THR A 80 8.47 -14.56 -3.07
N SER A 81 8.41 -13.23 -3.14
CA SER A 81 8.21 -12.37 -1.97
C SER A 81 6.86 -12.61 -1.29
N SER A 82 5.80 -12.81 -2.06
CA SER A 82 4.46 -13.04 -1.53
C SER A 82 4.36 -14.40 -0.84
N TYR A 83 4.99 -15.44 -1.41
CA TYR A 83 5.01 -16.77 -0.80
C TYR A 83 5.61 -16.75 0.62
N HIS A 84 6.77 -16.09 0.78
CA HIS A 84 7.40 -15.94 2.09
C HIS A 84 6.58 -15.05 3.03
N TYR A 85 6.02 -13.95 2.52
CA TYR A 85 5.20 -13.05 3.33
C TYR A 85 3.96 -13.75 3.90
N TYR A 86 3.27 -14.58 3.10
CA TYR A 86 2.15 -15.41 3.57
C TYR A 86 2.56 -16.41 4.66
N GLY A 87 3.80 -16.89 4.64
CA GLY A 87 4.33 -17.76 5.70
C GLY A 87 4.66 -17.02 7.00
N MET A 88 4.96 -15.72 6.92
CA MET A 88 5.33 -14.88 8.07
C MET A 88 4.13 -14.15 8.69
N ALA A 89 3.17 -13.72 7.88
CA ALA A 89 2.05 -12.91 8.32
C ALA A 89 0.97 -13.78 9.00
N SER A 90 0.82 -13.65 10.32
CA SER A 90 -0.10 -14.46 11.12
C SER A 90 -1.58 -14.30 10.77
N PHE A 91 -1.96 -13.19 10.13
CA PHE A 91 -3.33 -12.91 9.70
C PHE A 91 -3.64 -13.44 8.30
N LEU A 92 -2.65 -14.03 7.60
CA LEU A 92 -2.86 -14.65 6.30
C LEU A 92 -3.01 -16.17 6.44
N VAL A 93 -3.79 -16.77 5.55
CA VAL A 93 -3.89 -18.22 5.44
C VAL A 93 -2.54 -18.76 4.97
N GLN A 94 -2.09 -19.87 5.54
CA GLN A 94 -0.81 -20.46 5.13
C GLN A 94 -0.75 -20.71 3.62
N PRO A 95 0.39 -20.43 2.97
CA PRO A 95 0.49 -20.44 1.51
C PRO A 95 0.31 -21.85 0.91
N GLY A 96 0.68 -22.89 1.67
CA GLY A 96 0.75 -24.27 1.21
C GLY A 96 2.04 -24.55 0.43
N THR A 97 2.00 -25.51 -0.49
CA THR A 97 3.15 -25.78 -1.38
C THR A 97 3.34 -24.64 -2.39
N GLN A 98 4.55 -24.50 -2.93
CA GLN A 98 4.83 -23.46 -3.93
C GLN A 98 3.96 -23.61 -5.18
N ASP A 99 3.70 -24.83 -5.65
CA ASP A 99 2.84 -25.07 -6.81
C ASP A 99 1.39 -24.64 -6.57
N GLN A 100 0.85 -24.94 -5.39
CA GLN A 100 -0.49 -24.50 -5.01
C GLN A 100 -0.57 -22.98 -4.93
N PHE A 101 0.44 -22.34 -4.33
CA PHE A 101 0.51 -20.89 -4.26
C PHE A 101 0.68 -20.26 -5.65
N LEU A 102 1.43 -20.88 -6.55
CA LEU A 102 1.61 -20.42 -7.93
C LEU A 102 0.28 -20.44 -8.68
N GLN A 103 -0.51 -21.51 -8.55
CA GLN A 103 -1.85 -21.56 -9.14
C GLN A 103 -2.77 -20.49 -8.57
N LYS A 104 -2.74 -20.24 -7.25
CA LYS A 104 -3.49 -19.15 -6.63
C LYS A 104 -3.06 -17.78 -7.18
N PHE A 105 -1.76 -17.53 -7.26
CA PHE A 105 -1.16 -16.30 -7.77
C PHE A 105 -1.54 -16.02 -9.23
N LEU A 106 -1.42 -17.00 -10.12
CA LEU A 106 -1.75 -16.87 -11.54
C LEU A 106 -3.26 -16.65 -11.77
N ASN A 107 -4.11 -17.22 -10.93
CA ASN A 107 -5.56 -17.04 -10.99
C ASN A 107 -6.03 -15.72 -10.31
N GLY A 108 -5.12 -14.89 -9.80
CA GLY A 108 -5.46 -13.68 -9.06
C GLY A 108 -6.21 -13.94 -7.76
N LYS A 109 -6.09 -15.14 -7.19
CA LYS A 109 -6.79 -15.56 -5.97
C LYS A 109 -5.87 -15.38 -4.77
N GLY A 110 -6.16 -14.36 -3.96
CA GLY A 110 -5.41 -14.01 -2.77
C GLY A 110 -4.96 -12.56 -2.81
N LEU A 111 -4.59 -12.03 -1.65
CA LEU A 111 -3.97 -10.73 -1.55
C LEU A 111 -2.59 -10.80 -2.20
N VAL A 112 -2.46 -10.30 -3.42
CA VAL A 112 -1.17 -10.18 -4.09
C VAL A 112 -0.78 -8.72 -4.09
N PHE A 113 0.33 -8.41 -3.41
CA PHE A 113 0.85 -7.06 -3.25
C PHE A 113 1.50 -6.58 -4.57
N PHE A 114 0.71 -6.48 -5.63
CA PHE A 114 1.17 -6.00 -6.93
C PHE A 114 1.26 -4.47 -7.01
N LEU A 115 0.59 -3.76 -6.10
CA LEU A 115 0.19 -2.38 -6.33
C LEU A 115 0.44 -1.57 -5.07
N VAL A 116 1.37 -0.62 -5.07
CA VAL A 116 1.38 0.42 -4.03
C VAL A 116 1.08 1.72 -4.73
N PHE A 117 -0.14 2.22 -4.56
CA PHE A 117 -0.52 3.56 -4.94
C PHE A 117 -0.16 4.50 -3.80
N GLN A 118 0.84 5.36 -3.99
CA GLN A 118 0.98 6.50 -3.09
C GLN A 118 0.08 7.63 -3.58
N LEU A 119 -0.95 7.96 -2.81
CA LEU A 119 -1.83 9.09 -3.10
C LEU A 119 -1.30 10.34 -2.41
N LEU A 120 -1.05 11.37 -3.20
CA LEU A 120 -0.81 12.72 -2.70
C LEU A 120 -2.06 13.55 -2.98
N GLN A 121 -2.89 13.74 -1.96
CA GLN A 121 -4.01 14.67 -2.04
C GLN A 121 -3.54 16.06 -1.63
N THR A 122 -3.51 16.98 -2.59
CA THR A 122 -3.44 18.43 -2.37
C THR A 122 -4.84 18.99 -2.47
N PHE A 123 -5.41 19.43 -1.34
CA PHE A 123 -6.45 20.46 -1.31
C PHE A 123 -5.84 21.69 -0.65
#